data_AF-A0A524CWF1-F1
#
_entry.id   AF-A0A524CWF1-F1
#
_cell.length_a   1.000
_cell.length_b   1.000
_cell.length_c   1.000
_cell.angle_alpha   90.00
_cell.angle_beta   90.00
_cell.angle_gamma   90.00
#
_symmetry.space_group_name_H-M   'P 1'
#
loop_
_entity.id
_entity.type
_entity.pdbx_description
1 polymer ?
#
loop_
_entity_poly.entity_id
_entity_poly.type
_entity_poly.pdbx_seq_one_letter_code
_entity_poly.pdbx_strand_id
1 'polypeptide(L)'
;MMTKEEATRTEILAQMENILSVQVKISDYVVQRLCVKCGDDQEDLWEDRRKKAFKNIRGLIDKYAFSQRLPRDNLGILTQSIVSYLLDIQHTFLRVLVMIDIVRGESFNEIFMDSMTTISQKVHKQMIELTKMMQQRAENSDEALETLETIIKLEREIDEDNIVIGRQISVATGGDSDFTCYMMRKIVADLEHISDYAKECAEIIAEI
;
A
#
# COMPACT_ATOMS: atom_id res chain seq x y z
N MET A 1 -15.91 8.75 -34.07
CA MET A 1 -15.61 8.35 -32.68
C MET A 1 -16.76 8.83 -31.82
N MET A 2 -17.55 7.94 -31.22
CA MET A 2 -18.50 8.35 -30.18
C MET A 2 -17.66 8.81 -28.99
N THR A 3 -17.73 10.10 -28.66
CA THR A 3 -17.20 10.63 -27.40
C THR A 3 -17.95 9.95 -26.27
N LYS A 4 -17.30 9.01 -25.57
CA LYS A 4 -17.79 8.56 -24.27
C LYS A 4 -17.90 9.80 -23.38
N GLU A 5 -19.02 9.94 -22.70
CA GLU A 5 -19.25 11.02 -21.75
C GLU A 5 -18.13 11.04 -20.69
N GLU A 6 -17.63 12.23 -20.37
CA GLU A 6 -16.58 12.42 -19.35
C GLU A 6 -17.12 11.99 -17.98
N ALA A 7 -16.26 11.39 -17.17
CA ALA A 7 -16.62 10.91 -15.84
C ALA A 7 -16.78 12.08 -14.87
N THR A 8 -17.85 12.02 -14.08
CA THR A 8 -18.12 12.99 -13.01
C THR A 8 -17.17 12.79 -11.82
N ARG A 9 -17.01 13.82 -10.97
CA ARG A 9 -16.24 13.74 -9.71
C ARG A 9 -16.64 12.52 -8.86
N THR A 10 -17.95 12.31 -8.68
CA THR A 10 -18.47 11.19 -7.89
C THR A 10 -18.11 9.84 -8.50
N GLU A 11 -18.21 9.69 -9.83
CA GLU A 11 -17.77 8.46 -10.50
C GLU A 11 -16.27 8.23 -10.34
N ILE A 12 -15.45 9.27 -10.47
CA ILE A 12 -13.99 9.19 -10.31
C ILE A 12 -13.63 8.70 -8.91
N LEU A 13 -14.14 9.36 -7.86
CA LEU A 13 -13.86 9.00 -6.47
C LEU A 13 -14.32 7.56 -6.17
N ALA A 14 -15.49 7.15 -6.67
CA ALA A 14 -15.98 5.78 -6.52
C ALA A 14 -15.09 4.75 -7.24
N GLN A 15 -14.53 5.07 -8.41
CA GLN A 15 -13.58 4.18 -9.09
C GLN A 15 -12.25 4.07 -8.33
N MET A 16 -11.75 5.17 -7.78
CA MET A 16 -10.54 5.17 -6.96
C MET A 16 -10.72 4.39 -5.66
N GLU A 17 -11.85 4.56 -4.97
CA GLU A 17 -12.21 3.75 -3.80
C GLU A 17 -12.23 2.26 -4.14
N ASN A 18 -12.80 1.91 -5.29
CA ASN A 18 -12.82 0.53 -5.78
C ASN A 18 -11.41 -0.04 -6.03
N ILE A 19 -10.45 0.78 -6.46
CA ILE A 19 -9.04 0.39 -6.62
C ILE A 19 -8.39 0.22 -5.25
N LEU A 20 -8.54 1.22 -4.37
CA LEU A 20 -8.00 1.21 -3.01
C LEU A 20 -8.51 0.02 -2.19
N SER A 21 -9.79 -0.34 -2.30
CA SER A 21 -10.35 -1.51 -1.61
C SER A 21 -9.65 -2.83 -1.97
N VAL A 22 -9.09 -2.93 -3.18
CA VAL A 22 -8.29 -4.08 -3.60
C VAL A 22 -6.88 -3.97 -3.05
N GLN A 23 -6.28 -2.78 -3.04
CA GLN A 23 -4.97 -2.54 -2.44
C GLN A 23 -4.98 -2.78 -0.92
N VAL A 24 -6.04 -2.43 -0.21
CA VAL A 24 -6.26 -2.76 1.22
C VAL A 24 -6.24 -4.28 1.45
N LYS A 25 -6.86 -5.07 0.55
CA LYS A 25 -6.81 -6.54 0.63
C LYS A 25 -5.41 -7.09 0.38
N ILE A 26 -4.62 -6.42 -0.46
CA ILE A 26 -3.22 -6.79 -0.71
C ILE A 26 -2.36 -6.45 0.51
N SER A 27 -2.56 -5.27 1.12
CA SER A 27 -1.81 -4.88 2.32
C SER A 27 -2.14 -5.75 3.55
N ASP A 28 -3.41 -6.12 3.74
CA ASP A 28 -3.80 -7.11 4.77
C ASP A 28 -3.08 -8.45 4.56
N TYR A 29 -2.95 -8.89 3.31
CA TYR A 29 -2.22 -10.11 2.99
C TYR A 29 -0.72 -10.00 3.33
N VAL A 30 -0.09 -8.84 3.08
CA VAL A 30 1.30 -8.57 3.49
C VAL A 30 1.44 -8.63 5.01
N VAL A 31 0.53 -7.99 5.77
CA VAL A 31 0.52 -8.00 7.23
C VAL A 31 0.42 -9.42 7.78
N GLN A 32 -0.57 -10.18 7.30
CA GLN A 32 -0.78 -11.56 7.74
C GLN A 32 0.44 -12.43 7.51
N ARG A 33 1.23 -12.15 6.47
CA ARG A 33 2.42 -12.93 6.15
C ARG A 33 3.63 -12.56 6.98
N LEU A 34 3.83 -11.27 7.23
CA LEU A 34 4.95 -10.80 8.05
C LEU A 34 4.74 -11.09 9.54
N CYS A 35 3.51 -11.35 9.99
CA CYS A 35 3.21 -11.77 11.34
C CYS A 35 3.55 -13.25 11.60
N VAL A 36 4.67 -13.50 12.31
CA VAL A 36 5.12 -14.86 12.70
C VAL A 36 4.14 -15.59 13.62
N LYS A 37 3.39 -14.85 14.45
CA LYS A 37 2.46 -15.41 15.45
C LYS A 37 1.01 -15.54 14.95
N CYS A 38 0.72 -15.12 13.72
CA CYS A 38 -0.65 -15.09 13.18
C CYS A 38 -1.03 -16.36 12.39
N GLY A 39 -0.16 -17.38 12.36
CA GLY A 39 -0.44 -18.62 11.65
C GLY A 39 0.52 -19.74 12.02
N ASP A 40 0.32 -20.33 13.19
CA ASP A 40 0.61 -21.76 13.36
C ASP A 40 -0.26 -22.51 12.35
N ASP A 41 0.37 -23.34 11.52
CA ASP A 41 -0.24 -24.21 10.50
C ASP A 41 -0.96 -23.53 9.33
N GLN A 42 -0.28 -23.48 8.16
CA GLN A 42 -0.70 -24.11 6.90
C GLN A 42 0.05 -23.52 5.69
N GLU A 43 1.14 -24.19 5.28
CA GLU A 43 1.80 -23.89 4.00
C GLU A 43 0.84 -24.04 2.80
N ASP A 44 -0.13 -24.95 2.86
CA ASP A 44 -1.13 -25.15 1.81
C ASP A 44 -2.07 -23.93 1.64
N LEU A 45 -2.32 -23.16 2.70
CA LEU A 45 -3.08 -21.90 2.61
C LEU A 45 -2.28 -20.79 1.93
N TRP A 46 -0.95 -20.85 1.94
CA TRP A 46 -0.11 -19.81 1.36
C TRP A 46 -0.21 -19.76 -0.15
N GLU A 47 -0.10 -20.91 -0.83
CA GLU A 47 -0.13 -20.95 -2.29
C GLU A 47 -1.47 -20.44 -2.84
N ASP A 48 -2.57 -20.79 -2.17
CA ASP A 48 -3.91 -20.33 -2.54
C ASP A 48 -4.14 -18.85 -2.25
N ARG A 49 -3.69 -18.35 -1.08
CA ARG A 49 -3.76 -16.92 -0.78
C ARG A 49 -2.87 -16.09 -1.72
N ARG A 50 -1.71 -16.62 -2.12
CA ARG A 50 -0.81 -16.02 -3.11
C ARG A 50 -1.48 -15.93 -4.46
N LYS A 51 -2.03 -17.03 -4.96
CA LYS A 51 -2.82 -17.04 -6.21
C LYS A 51 -3.95 -16.00 -6.14
N LYS A 52 -4.61 -15.86 -4.99
CA LYS A 52 -5.66 -14.85 -4.78
C LYS A 52 -5.11 -13.42 -4.80
N ALA A 53 -3.98 -13.14 -4.16
CA ALA A 53 -3.33 -11.82 -4.17
C ALA A 53 -2.89 -11.41 -5.59
N PHE A 54 -2.23 -12.31 -6.32
CA PHE A 54 -1.85 -12.06 -7.72
C PHE A 54 -3.07 -11.90 -8.64
N LYS A 55 -4.15 -12.67 -8.39
CA LYS A 55 -5.43 -12.50 -9.11
C LYS A 55 -6.04 -11.12 -8.83
N ASN A 56 -6.00 -10.65 -7.59
CA ASN A 56 -6.47 -9.32 -7.21
C ASN A 56 -5.66 -8.23 -7.92
N ILE A 57 -4.32 -8.34 -7.93
CA ILE A 57 -3.42 -7.41 -8.64
C ILE A 57 -3.74 -7.40 -10.14
N ARG A 58 -3.90 -8.56 -10.77
CA ARG A 58 -4.25 -8.65 -12.20
C ARG A 58 -5.61 -7.99 -12.50
N GLY A 59 -6.58 -8.14 -11.59
CA GLY A 59 -7.90 -7.53 -11.70
C GLY A 59 -7.91 -6.01 -11.52
N LEU A 60 -6.82 -5.39 -11.06
CA LEU A 60 -6.72 -3.93 -10.97
C LEU A 60 -6.59 -3.26 -12.34
N ILE A 61 -5.96 -3.91 -13.33
CA ILE A 61 -5.72 -3.33 -14.67
C ILE A 61 -7.03 -2.85 -15.30
N ASP A 62 -8.07 -3.69 -15.27
CA ASP A 62 -9.37 -3.36 -15.84
C ASP A 62 -10.07 -2.22 -15.08
N LYS A 63 -9.80 -2.07 -13.78
CA LYS A 63 -10.37 -0.99 -12.96
C LYS A 63 -9.83 0.36 -13.35
N TYR A 64 -8.61 0.48 -13.86
CA TYR A 64 -8.05 1.74 -14.36
C TYR A 64 -8.63 2.18 -15.71
N ALA A 65 -9.47 1.37 -16.37
CA ALA A 65 -10.06 1.73 -17.66
C ALA A 65 -10.94 3.00 -17.61
N PHE A 66 -11.41 3.40 -16.42
CA PHE A 66 -12.13 4.67 -16.25
C PHE A 66 -11.29 5.89 -16.64
N SER A 67 -9.95 5.79 -16.61
CA SER A 67 -9.02 6.86 -16.98
C SER A 67 -9.23 7.38 -18.42
N GLN A 68 -9.83 6.57 -19.30
CA GLN A 68 -10.20 6.99 -20.66
C GLN A 68 -11.31 8.05 -20.71
N ARG A 69 -12.03 8.24 -19.60
CA ARG A 69 -13.14 9.18 -19.45
C ARG A 69 -12.78 10.37 -18.56
N LEU A 70 -11.51 10.58 -18.21
CA LEU A 70 -11.16 11.73 -17.36
C LEU A 70 -11.48 13.05 -18.05
N PRO A 71 -12.04 14.03 -17.33
CA PRO A 71 -12.31 15.35 -17.87
C PRO A 71 -11.00 16.06 -18.23
N ARG A 72 -11.06 16.98 -19.20
CA ARG A 72 -9.89 17.74 -19.68
C ARG A 72 -9.70 19.05 -18.93
N ASP A 73 -9.76 18.99 -17.60
CA ASP A 73 -9.69 20.13 -16.69
C ASP A 73 -8.78 19.83 -15.49
N ASN A 74 -8.83 20.69 -14.46
CA ASN A 74 -8.03 20.52 -13.25
C ASN A 74 -8.35 19.21 -12.50
N LEU A 75 -9.62 18.80 -12.46
CA LEU A 75 -10.03 17.55 -11.84
C LEU A 75 -9.38 16.35 -12.54
N GLY A 76 -9.32 16.38 -13.88
CA GLY A 76 -8.61 15.38 -14.67
C GLY A 76 -7.12 15.30 -14.37
N ILE A 77 -6.46 16.45 -14.19
CA ILE A 77 -5.03 16.53 -13.84
C ILE A 77 -4.78 15.92 -12.45
N LEU A 78 -5.51 16.35 -11.43
CA LEU A 78 -5.39 15.83 -10.07
C LEU A 78 -5.67 14.31 -10.03
N THR A 79 -6.69 13.88 -10.76
CA THR A 79 -7.03 12.45 -10.88
C THR A 79 -5.92 11.64 -11.53
N GLN A 80 -5.29 12.15 -12.59
CA GLN A 80 -4.20 11.45 -13.25
C GLN A 80 -3.00 11.28 -12.31
N SER A 81 -2.69 12.29 -11.49
CA SER A 81 -1.64 12.20 -10.46
C SER A 81 -1.96 11.11 -9.42
N ILE A 82 -3.20 11.07 -8.90
CA ILE A 82 -3.63 10.00 -7.98
C ILE A 82 -3.49 8.62 -8.65
N VAL A 83 -3.93 8.48 -9.90
CA VAL A 83 -3.81 7.21 -10.64
C VAL A 83 -2.34 6.77 -10.75
N SER A 84 -1.41 7.70 -10.97
CA SER A 84 0.02 7.39 -11.01
C SER A 84 0.50 6.79 -9.68
N TYR A 85 0.23 7.46 -8.57
CA TYR A 85 0.62 6.97 -7.25
C TYR A 85 -0.06 5.65 -6.88
N LEU A 86 -1.32 5.44 -7.23
CA LEU A 86 -1.99 4.15 -7.03
C LEU A 86 -1.30 3.02 -7.81
N LEU A 87 -0.80 3.29 -9.02
CA LEU A 87 -0.03 2.30 -9.79
C LEU A 87 1.32 2.01 -9.14
N ASP A 88 2.00 3.04 -8.61
CA ASP A 88 3.26 2.88 -7.88
C ASP A 88 3.08 2.07 -6.59
N ILE A 89 2.00 2.31 -5.84
CA ILE A 89 1.60 1.50 -4.68
C ILE A 89 1.39 0.03 -5.11
N GLN A 90 0.61 -0.20 -6.17
CA GLN A 90 0.35 -1.56 -6.67
C GLN A 90 1.64 -2.29 -7.04
N HIS A 91 2.52 -1.62 -7.80
CA HIS A 91 3.78 -2.19 -8.24
C HIS A 91 4.71 -2.49 -7.06
N THR A 92 4.74 -1.61 -6.07
CA THR A 92 5.59 -1.76 -4.89
C THR A 92 5.08 -2.88 -3.99
N PHE A 93 3.76 -3.02 -3.80
CA PHE A 93 3.19 -4.18 -3.12
C PHE A 93 3.56 -5.51 -3.80
N LEU A 94 3.50 -5.56 -5.14
CA LEU A 94 3.87 -6.75 -5.89
C LEU A 94 5.34 -7.14 -5.63
N ARG A 95 6.24 -6.15 -5.59
CA ARG A 95 7.66 -6.38 -5.26
C ARG A 95 7.81 -6.90 -3.84
N VAL A 96 7.13 -6.31 -2.86
CA VAL A 96 7.12 -6.80 -1.46
C VAL A 96 6.68 -8.26 -1.39
N LEU A 97 5.61 -8.63 -2.07
CA LEU A 97 5.13 -10.03 -2.09
C LEU A 97 6.16 -11.00 -2.66
N VAL A 98 6.81 -10.64 -3.76
CA VAL A 98 7.88 -11.47 -4.36
C VAL A 98 9.08 -11.58 -3.41
N MET A 99 9.45 -10.49 -2.74
CA MET A 99 10.55 -10.49 -1.78
C MET A 99 10.25 -11.37 -0.57
N ILE A 100 9.02 -11.35 -0.07
CA ILE A 100 8.55 -12.23 0.99
C ILE A 100 8.60 -13.72 0.56
N ASP A 101 8.23 -14.03 -0.69
CA ASP A 101 8.36 -15.39 -1.23
C ASP A 101 9.82 -15.86 -1.27
N ILE A 102 10.75 -14.97 -1.62
CA ILE A 102 12.18 -15.28 -1.78
C ILE A 102 12.84 -15.61 -0.43
N VAL A 103 12.46 -14.92 0.63
CA VAL A 103 13.05 -15.12 1.97
C VAL A 103 12.34 -16.22 2.78
N ARG A 104 11.41 -16.95 2.15
CA ARG A 104 10.65 -18.03 2.79
C ARG A 104 11.55 -19.22 3.13
N GLY A 105 11.51 -19.64 4.39
CA GLY A 105 12.21 -20.84 4.88
C GLY A 105 13.51 -20.55 5.64
N GLU A 106 13.96 -19.29 5.65
CA GLU A 106 15.07 -18.85 6.48
C GLU A 106 14.63 -18.72 7.95
N SER A 107 15.49 -19.14 8.88
CA SER A 107 15.24 -18.97 10.32
C SER A 107 15.61 -17.55 10.74
N PHE A 108 14.60 -16.74 11.08
CA PHE A 108 14.80 -15.34 11.47
C PHE A 108 14.86 -15.14 12.98
N ASN A 109 15.54 -14.08 13.39
CA ASN A 109 15.43 -13.55 14.74
C ASN A 109 14.04 -12.89 14.92
N GLU A 110 13.30 -13.30 15.95
CA GLU A 110 11.93 -12.85 16.25
C GLU A 110 11.81 -11.32 16.28
N ILE A 111 12.85 -10.62 16.76
CA ILE A 111 12.90 -9.15 16.87
C ILE A 111 12.64 -8.47 15.52
N PHE A 112 13.14 -9.04 14.42
CA PHE A 112 12.94 -8.43 13.10
C PHE A 112 11.55 -8.65 12.53
N MET A 113 10.97 -9.80 12.84
CA MET A 113 9.64 -10.15 12.38
C MET A 113 8.58 -9.32 13.09
N ASP A 114 8.77 -9.05 14.38
CA ASP A 114 7.92 -8.12 15.14
C ASP A 114 7.98 -6.71 14.53
N SER A 115 9.18 -6.20 14.26
CA SER A 115 9.39 -4.90 13.60
C SER A 115 8.75 -4.82 12.19
N MET A 116 8.92 -5.84 11.35
CA MET A 116 8.28 -5.89 10.02
C MET A 116 6.74 -5.98 10.12
N THR A 117 6.24 -6.65 11.15
CA THR A 117 4.80 -6.69 11.43
C THR A 117 4.28 -5.31 11.81
N THR A 118 4.99 -4.57 12.67
CA THR A 118 4.58 -3.21 13.08
C THR A 118 4.49 -2.25 11.90
N ILE A 119 5.54 -2.16 11.06
CA ILE A 119 5.53 -1.23 9.92
C ILE A 119 4.46 -1.62 8.89
N SER A 120 4.30 -2.92 8.59
CA SER A 120 3.26 -3.37 7.65
C SER A 120 1.85 -3.11 8.17
N GLN A 121 1.60 -3.24 9.47
CA GLN A 121 0.31 -2.90 10.08
C GLN A 121 -0.01 -1.40 9.96
N LYS A 122 0.99 -0.53 10.17
CA LYS A 122 0.82 0.92 9.98
C LYS A 122 0.51 1.26 8.53
N VAL A 123 1.23 0.68 7.56
CA VAL A 123 0.94 0.84 6.13
C VAL A 123 -0.47 0.35 5.79
N HIS A 124 -0.88 -0.82 6.30
CA HIS A 124 -2.23 -1.33 6.08
C HIS A 124 -3.31 -0.37 6.64
N LYS A 125 -3.10 0.15 7.85
CA LYS A 125 -3.98 1.16 8.45
C LYS A 125 -4.04 2.43 7.60
N GLN A 126 -2.91 2.91 7.10
CA GLN A 126 -2.86 4.08 6.23
C GLN A 126 -3.65 3.89 4.93
N MET A 127 -3.60 2.69 4.32
CA MET A 127 -4.41 2.36 3.16
C MET A 127 -5.92 2.35 3.47
N ILE A 128 -6.31 1.92 4.68
CA ILE A 128 -7.71 1.99 5.15
C ILE A 128 -8.13 3.46 5.28
N GLU A 129 -7.32 4.29 5.93
CA GLU A 129 -7.62 5.73 6.08
C GLU A 129 -7.69 6.44 4.73
N LEU A 130 -6.82 6.10 3.77
CA LEU A 130 -6.88 6.64 2.41
C LEU A 130 -8.18 6.25 1.70
N THR A 131 -8.65 5.02 1.88
CA THR A 131 -9.95 4.55 1.36
C THR A 131 -11.11 5.34 2.00
N LYS A 132 -11.06 5.53 3.32
CA LYS A 132 -12.05 6.30 4.08
C LYS A 132 -12.09 7.77 3.63
N MET A 133 -10.92 8.39 3.41
CA MET A 133 -10.83 9.76 2.93
C MET A 133 -11.49 9.93 1.55
N MET A 134 -11.35 8.94 0.67
CA MET A 134 -12.01 8.92 -0.63
C MET A 134 -13.54 8.96 -0.50
N GLN A 135 -14.09 8.15 0.42
CA GLN A 135 -15.53 8.12 0.71
C GLN A 135 -16.00 9.46 1.31
N GLN A 136 -15.29 9.99 2.30
CA GLN A 136 -15.59 11.28 2.92
C GLN A 136 -15.58 12.42 1.88
N ARG A 137 -14.64 12.43 0.94
CA ARG A 137 -14.61 13.41 -0.15
C ARG A 137 -15.75 13.24 -1.13
N ALA A 138 -16.16 12.01 -1.44
CA ALA A 138 -17.33 11.76 -2.29
C ALA A 138 -18.61 12.33 -1.65
N GLU A 139 -18.69 12.32 -0.32
CA GLU A 139 -19.80 12.84 0.48
C GLU A 139 -19.67 14.32 0.85
N ASN A 140 -18.58 14.99 0.46
CA ASN A 140 -18.20 16.36 0.86
C ASN A 140 -18.16 16.54 2.39
N SER A 141 -17.66 15.54 3.11
CA SER A 141 -17.47 15.58 4.56
C SER A 141 -16.21 16.36 4.93
N ASP A 142 -16.36 17.29 5.89
CA ASP A 142 -15.24 18.06 6.45
C ASP A 142 -14.25 17.18 7.23
N GLU A 143 -14.68 15.99 7.68
CA GLU A 143 -13.83 15.00 8.36
C GLU A 143 -12.68 14.48 7.49
N ALA A 144 -12.73 14.70 6.17
CA ALA A 144 -11.64 14.32 5.27
C ALA A 144 -10.31 15.00 5.63
N LEU A 145 -10.33 16.20 6.23
CA LEU A 145 -9.12 16.89 6.69
C LEU A 145 -8.51 16.23 7.93
N GLU A 146 -9.35 15.76 8.86
CA GLU A 146 -8.87 15.00 10.03
C GLU A 146 -8.26 13.64 9.61
N THR A 147 -8.87 13.00 8.59
CA THR A 147 -8.32 11.79 8.00
C THR A 147 -6.97 12.06 7.30
N LEU A 148 -6.82 13.20 6.61
CA LEU A 148 -5.53 13.61 6.03
C LEU A 148 -4.44 13.75 7.11
N GLU A 149 -4.74 14.44 8.21
CA GLU A 149 -3.80 14.58 9.32
C GLU A 149 -3.39 13.22 9.91
N THR A 150 -4.34 12.28 9.97
CA THR A 150 -4.07 10.90 10.40
C THR A 150 -3.13 10.18 9.44
N ILE A 151 -3.31 10.33 8.13
CA ILE A 151 -2.44 9.73 7.11
C ILE A 151 -1.02 10.31 7.18
N ILE A 152 -0.88 11.63 7.32
CA ILE A 152 0.42 12.31 7.48
C ILE A 152 1.11 11.85 8.77
N LYS A 153 0.36 11.69 9.86
CA LYS A 153 0.92 11.18 11.11
C LYS A 153 1.43 9.74 10.95
N LEU A 154 0.66 8.88 10.29
CA LEU A 154 1.06 7.50 10.03
C LEU A 154 2.32 7.43 9.17
N GLU A 155 2.46 8.29 8.16
CA GLU A 155 3.66 8.35 7.32
C GLU A 155 4.91 8.66 8.15
N ARG A 156 4.88 9.69 9.01
CA ARG A 156 5.99 10.01 9.90
C ARG A 156 6.34 8.86 10.84
N GLU A 157 5.33 8.19 11.38
CA GLU A 157 5.52 7.01 12.24
C GLU A 157 6.13 5.82 11.48
N ILE A 158 5.92 5.72 10.17
CA ILE A 158 6.49 4.68 9.29
C ILE A 158 7.94 5.02 8.92
N ASP A 159 8.24 6.28 8.64
CA ASP A 159 9.61 6.77 8.40
C ASP A 159 10.52 6.52 9.59
N GLU A 160 10.04 6.88 10.79
CA GLU A 160 10.76 6.66 12.03
C GLU A 160 11.04 5.17 12.26
N ASP A 161 10.03 4.31 12.03
CA ASP A 161 10.20 2.85 12.10
C ASP A 161 11.21 2.35 11.07
N ASN A 162 11.16 2.82 9.82
CA ASN A 162 12.10 2.43 8.76
C ASN A 162 13.56 2.70 9.19
N ILE A 163 13.83 3.87 9.76
CA ILE A 163 15.15 4.24 10.29
C ILE A 163 15.56 3.33 11.45
N VAL A 164 14.67 3.10 12.41
CA VAL A 164 14.95 2.25 13.58
C VAL A 164 15.23 0.82 13.16
N ILE A 165 14.42 0.25 12.29
CA ILE A 165 14.55 -1.13 11.80
C ILE A 165 15.84 -1.29 10.99
N GLY A 166 16.16 -0.33 10.11
CA GLY A 166 17.42 -0.35 9.37
C GLY A 166 18.66 -0.36 10.27
N ARG A 167 18.62 0.39 11.39
CA ARG A 167 19.68 0.36 12.41
C ARG A 167 19.72 -0.98 13.15
N GLN A 168 18.58 -1.50 13.58
CA GLN A 168 18.50 -2.82 14.25
C GLN A 168 19.10 -3.93 13.38
N ILE A 169 18.78 -3.95 12.08
CA ILE A 169 19.35 -4.93 11.14
C ILE A 169 20.86 -4.76 11.08
N SER A 170 21.37 -3.54 10.93
CA SER A 170 22.82 -3.27 10.87
C SER A 170 23.57 -3.70 12.13
N VAL A 171 22.97 -3.50 13.31
CA VAL A 171 23.57 -3.89 14.60
C VAL A 171 23.60 -5.40 14.76
N ALA A 172 22.49 -6.10 14.47
CA ALA A 172 22.45 -7.54 14.69
C ALA A 172 23.35 -8.32 13.73
N THR A 173 23.62 -7.77 12.54
CA THR A 173 24.50 -8.41 11.56
C THR A 173 25.96 -8.01 11.73
N GLY A 174 26.30 -7.14 12.68
CA GLY A 174 27.65 -6.61 12.84
C GLY A 174 28.14 -5.82 11.62
N GLY A 175 27.23 -5.36 10.77
CA GLY A 175 27.53 -4.69 9.50
C GLY A 175 27.69 -5.63 8.30
N ASP A 176 27.74 -6.95 8.49
CA ASP A 176 27.71 -7.90 7.37
C ASP A 176 26.30 -7.92 6.75
N SER A 177 26.24 -7.98 5.42
CA SER A 177 24.97 -8.01 4.68
C SER A 177 24.90 -9.30 3.89
N ASP A 178 24.36 -10.34 4.51
CA ASP A 178 23.89 -11.48 3.74
C ASP A 178 22.67 -11.09 2.88
N PHE A 179 22.32 -11.99 1.96
CA PHE A 179 21.19 -11.81 1.05
C PHE A 179 19.88 -11.54 1.80
N THR A 180 19.67 -12.26 2.89
CA THR A 180 18.46 -12.19 3.70
C THR A 180 18.30 -10.81 4.35
N CYS A 181 19.36 -10.26 4.92
CA CYS A 181 19.36 -8.92 5.52
C CYS A 181 19.13 -7.81 4.49
N TYR A 182 19.69 -7.97 3.28
CA TYR A 182 19.40 -7.07 2.16
C TYR A 182 17.90 -7.08 1.81
N MET A 183 17.31 -8.27 1.67
CA MET A 183 15.91 -8.43 1.30
C MET A 183 14.98 -7.81 2.35
N MET A 184 15.29 -7.95 3.63
CA MET A 184 14.50 -7.35 4.71
C MET A 184 14.55 -5.82 4.68
N ARG A 185 15.75 -5.23 4.57
CA ARG A 185 15.88 -3.77 4.41
C ARG A 185 15.10 -3.29 3.21
N LYS A 186 15.12 -4.07 2.12
CA LYS A 186 14.39 -3.72 0.90
C LYS A 186 12.87 -3.80 1.07
N ILE A 187 12.35 -4.79 1.80
CA ILE A 187 10.92 -4.89 2.16
C ILE A 187 10.50 -3.67 2.98
N VAL A 188 11.26 -3.33 4.03
CA VAL A 188 10.95 -2.19 4.92
C VAL A 188 10.97 -0.88 4.14
N ALA A 189 11.98 -0.65 3.29
CA ALA A 189 12.05 0.54 2.45
C ALA A 189 10.92 0.59 1.40
N ASP A 190 10.54 -0.55 0.80
CA ASP A 190 9.41 -0.57 -0.14
C ASP A 190 8.06 -0.36 0.57
N LEU A 191 7.92 -0.73 1.85
CA LEU A 191 6.74 -0.42 2.67
C LEU A 191 6.65 1.08 3.02
N GLU A 192 7.77 1.72 3.30
CA GLU A 192 7.84 3.17 3.51
C GLU A 192 7.53 3.94 2.21
N HIS A 193 8.08 3.56 1.06
CA HIS A 193 7.69 4.18 -0.21
C HIS A 193 6.18 4.07 -0.51
N ILE A 194 5.53 2.95 -0.15
CA ILE A 194 4.07 2.82 -0.27
C ILE A 194 3.36 3.86 0.60
N SER A 195 3.88 4.11 1.80
CA SER A 195 3.36 5.15 2.69
C SER A 195 3.49 6.55 2.09
N ASP A 196 4.64 6.87 1.51
CA ASP A 196 4.86 8.14 0.83
C ASP A 196 3.83 8.36 -0.27
N TYR A 197 3.67 7.37 -1.16
CA TYR A 197 2.67 7.44 -2.24
C TYR A 197 1.24 7.58 -1.72
N ALA A 198 0.91 6.94 -0.59
CA ALA A 198 -0.41 7.04 0.03
C ALA A 198 -0.64 8.45 0.61
N LYS A 199 0.37 9.06 1.23
CA LYS A 199 0.34 10.43 1.71
C LYS A 199 0.20 11.44 0.56
N GLU A 200 0.96 11.27 -0.52
CA GLU A 200 0.84 12.11 -1.71
C GLU A 200 -0.55 12.00 -2.37
N CYS A 201 -1.13 10.78 -2.42
CA CYS A 201 -2.52 10.60 -2.83
C CYS A 201 -3.47 11.40 -1.93
N ALA A 202 -3.32 11.29 -0.61
CA ALA A 202 -4.20 11.94 0.36
C ALA A 202 -4.19 13.46 0.22
N GLU A 203 -3.02 14.06 0.04
CA GLU A 203 -2.88 15.50 -0.18
C GLU A 203 -3.61 15.95 -1.45
N ILE A 204 -3.47 15.21 -2.56
CA ILE A 204 -4.18 15.53 -3.81
C ILE A 204 -5.69 15.32 -3.66
N ILE A 205 -6.12 14.26 -2.98
CA ILE A 205 -7.55 14.00 -2.70
C ILE A 205 -8.16 15.13 -1.87
N ALA A 206 -7.38 15.77 -0.99
CA ALA A 206 -7.85 16.90 -0.20
C ALA A 206 -8.21 18.12 -1.05
N GLU A 207 -7.62 18.23 -2.24
CA GLU A 207 -7.85 19.32 -3.20
C GLU A 207 -9.01 19.05 -4.18
N ILE A 208 -9.56 17.81 -4.21
CA ILE A 208 -10.67 17.39 -5.07
C ILE A 208 -12.04 17.64 -4.43
#